data_AF-A0A161LGD1-F1
#
_entry.id   AF-A0A161LGD1-F1
#
_cell.length_a   1.000
_cell.length_b   1.000
_cell.length_c   1.000
_cell.angle_alpha   90.00
_cell.angle_beta   90.00
_cell.angle_gamma   90.00
#
_symmetry.space_group_name_H-M   'P 1'
#
loop_
_entity.id
_entity.type
_entity.pdbx_description
1 polymer ?
#
loop_
_entity_poly.entity_id
_entity_poly.type
_entity_poly.pdbx_seq_one_letter_code
_entity_poly.pdbx_strand_id
1 'polypeptide(L)'
;MAILFYFFINIFHWKLFILEIIILSLHQNRSKMNDTQRSNCICTLRNIYKAIGECEQQLIQEFGLNLNEAMTLCTLNKQSLCASEIAEAAGMQCSQTSKVIKSLEDKGLLERQLGKSDKRNMFFVLTETGDKVQKQITGYQLCVPEILKLLI
;
A
#
# COMPACT_ATOMS: atom_id res chain seq x y z
N MET A 1 38.81 -37.06 49.85
CA MET A 1 38.31 -35.66 49.99
C MET A 1 38.85 -34.71 48.91
N ALA A 2 40.15 -34.75 48.56
CA ALA A 2 40.73 -33.81 47.57
C ALA A 2 40.26 -34.00 46.11
N ILE A 3 39.98 -35.24 45.67
CA ILE A 3 39.65 -35.55 44.27
C ILE A 3 38.24 -35.03 43.88
N LEU A 4 37.27 -35.13 44.78
CA LEU A 4 35.93 -34.58 44.57
C LEU A 4 35.94 -33.04 44.53
N PHE A 5 36.81 -32.41 45.32
CA PHE A 5 37.00 -30.95 45.31
C PHE A 5 37.59 -30.47 43.98
N TYR A 6 38.58 -31.20 43.44
CA TYR A 6 39.17 -30.91 42.13
C TYR A 6 38.18 -31.10 40.98
N PHE A 7 37.30 -32.11 41.08
CA PHE A 7 36.25 -32.38 40.10
C PHE A 7 35.17 -31.29 40.10
N PHE A 8 34.77 -30.81 41.29
CA PHE A 8 33.81 -29.70 41.42
C PHE A 8 34.38 -28.38 40.91
N ILE A 9 35.65 -28.07 41.19
CA ILE A 9 36.32 -26.87 40.66
C ILE A 9 36.39 -26.92 39.13
N ASN A 10 36.77 -28.06 38.54
CA ASN A 10 36.85 -28.20 37.09
C ASN A 10 35.48 -28.02 36.41
N ILE A 11 34.42 -28.60 36.96
CA ILE A 11 33.05 -28.43 36.43
C ILE A 11 32.58 -26.97 36.53
N PHE A 12 32.88 -26.29 37.64
CA PHE A 12 32.47 -24.90 37.85
C PHE A 12 33.23 -23.93 36.94
N HIS A 13 34.54 -24.17 36.75
CA HIS A 13 35.38 -23.36 35.87
C HIS A 13 34.99 -23.54 34.40
N TRP A 14 34.64 -24.75 33.97
CA TRP A 14 34.14 -25.00 32.61
C TRP A 14 32.75 -24.39 32.38
N LYS A 15 31.88 -24.37 33.39
CA LYS A 15 30.60 -23.66 33.31
C LYS A 15 30.77 -22.15 33.16
N LEU A 16 31.70 -21.54 33.89
CA LEU A 16 32.01 -20.11 33.76
C LEU A 16 32.60 -19.78 32.38
N PHE A 17 33.52 -20.61 31.89
CA PHE A 17 34.11 -20.44 30.57
C PHE A 17 33.10 -20.62 29.42
N ILE A 18 32.18 -21.59 29.55
CA ILE A 18 31.06 -21.76 28.61
C ILE A 18 30.09 -20.57 28.67
N LEU A 19 29.80 -20.03 29.85
CA LEU A 19 28.98 -18.81 29.97
C LEU A 19 29.66 -17.61 29.30
N GLU A 20 30.97 -17.42 29.47
CA GLU A 20 31.72 -16.36 28.79
C GLU A 20 31.72 -16.53 27.27
N ILE A 21 31.88 -17.75 26.75
CA ILE A 21 31.78 -18.04 25.31
C ILE A 21 30.37 -17.77 24.79
N ILE A 22 29.32 -18.12 25.55
CA ILE A 22 27.93 -17.85 25.17
C ILE A 22 27.66 -16.34 25.24
N ILE A 23 28.13 -15.63 26.25
CA ILE A 23 28.00 -14.17 26.39
C ILE A 23 28.75 -13.45 25.27
N LEU A 24 29.97 -13.89 24.93
CA LEU A 24 30.74 -13.36 23.79
C LEU A 24 30.04 -13.66 22.46
N SER A 25 29.47 -14.86 22.28
CA SER A 25 28.70 -15.21 21.08
C SER A 25 27.38 -14.42 20.98
N LEU A 26 26.70 -14.16 22.10
CA LEU A 26 25.51 -13.31 22.17
C LEU A 26 25.85 -11.84 21.95
N HIS A 27 26.99 -11.36 22.45
CA HIS A 27 27.46 -9.99 22.26
C HIS A 27 27.94 -9.75 20.81
N GLN A 28 28.59 -10.75 20.21
CA GLN A 28 29.02 -10.72 18.80
C GLN A 28 27.83 -10.90 17.84
N ASN A 29 26.76 -11.60 18.24
CA ASN A 29 25.48 -11.61 17.52
C ASN A 29 24.66 -10.32 17.71
N ARG A 30 24.79 -9.62 18.84
CA ARG A 30 24.13 -8.32 19.07
C ARG A 30 24.74 -7.19 18.22
N SER A 31 26.04 -7.24 17.93
CA SER A 31 26.71 -6.25 17.05
C SER A 31 26.72 -6.60 15.57
N LYS A 32 26.47 -7.87 15.20
CA LYS A 32 26.29 -8.34 13.82
C LYS A 32 24.84 -8.32 13.34
N MET A 33 23.96 -7.57 14.00
CA MET A 33 22.61 -7.29 13.49
C MET A 33 22.64 -5.99 12.68
N ASN A 34 23.43 -6.05 11.60
CA ASN A 34 23.30 -5.38 10.32
C ASN A 34 22.55 -4.01 10.32
N ASP A 35 23.32 -2.92 10.37
CA ASP A 35 22.87 -1.58 9.94
C ASP A 35 22.39 -1.56 8.46
N THR A 36 22.66 -2.62 7.69
CA THR A 36 22.14 -2.84 6.33
C THR A 36 20.73 -3.43 6.29
N GLN A 37 20.18 -3.90 7.42
CA GLN A 37 18.91 -4.63 7.49
C GLN A 37 17.88 -4.03 8.43
N ARG A 38 18.09 -2.77 8.85
CA ARG A 38 17.04 -1.91 9.37
C ARG A 38 16.63 -0.97 8.24
N SER A 39 15.88 -1.47 7.27
CA SER A 39 15.28 -0.57 6.26
C SER A 39 14.49 0.48 7.03
N ASN A 40 15.00 1.71 7.06
CA ASN A 40 14.32 2.80 7.73
C ASN A 40 12.90 2.84 7.14
N CYS A 41 11.87 2.74 7.98
CA CYS A 41 10.48 2.67 7.53
C CYS A 41 10.16 3.78 6.51
N ILE A 42 10.80 4.94 6.65
CA ILE A 42 10.69 6.06 5.71
C ILE A 42 11.29 5.76 4.33
N CYS A 43 12.41 5.04 4.25
CA CYS A 43 13.01 4.62 2.98
C CYS A 43 12.13 3.58 2.26
N THR A 44 11.61 2.59 2.98
CA THR A 44 10.65 1.62 2.42
C THR A 44 9.40 2.34 1.93
N LEU A 45 8.85 3.25 2.73
CA LEU A 45 7.68 4.03 2.36
C LEU A 45 7.93 4.88 1.11
N ARG A 46 9.10 5.52 1.00
CA ARG A 46 9.50 6.26 -0.21
C ARG A 46 9.52 5.35 -1.44
N ASN A 47 10.04 4.14 -1.31
CA ASN A 47 10.09 3.17 -2.42
C ASN A 47 8.67 2.73 -2.83
N ILE A 48 7.77 2.55 -1.86
CA ILE A 48 6.34 2.31 -2.12
C ILE A 48 5.73 3.49 -2.88
N TYR A 49 5.92 4.74 -2.43
CA TYR A 49 5.41 5.91 -3.14
C TYR A 49 5.94 6.03 -4.57
N LYS A 50 7.23 5.70 -4.81
CA LYS A 50 7.79 5.66 -6.17
C LYS A 50 7.10 4.60 -7.03
N ALA A 51 6.96 3.38 -6.50
CA ALA A 51 6.30 2.29 -7.20
C ALA A 51 4.83 2.60 -7.53
N ILE A 52 4.11 3.27 -6.61
CA ILE A 52 2.75 3.77 -6.87
C ILE A 52 2.76 4.80 -8.02
N GLY A 53 3.72 5.73 -8.01
CA GLY A 53 3.90 6.70 -9.08
C GLY A 53 4.19 6.04 -10.44
N GLU A 54 4.96 4.96 -10.47
CA GLU A 54 5.21 4.18 -11.70
C GLU A 54 3.94 3.53 -12.24
N CYS A 55 3.10 2.98 -11.36
CA CYS A 55 1.77 2.47 -11.74
C CYS A 55 0.87 3.60 -12.27
N GLU A 56 0.87 4.75 -11.62
CA GLU A 56 0.10 5.91 -12.07
C GLU A 56 0.55 6.41 -13.45
N GLN A 57 1.86 6.45 -13.72
CA GLN A 57 2.36 6.82 -15.05
C GLN A 57 1.88 5.87 -16.14
N GLN A 58 1.80 4.56 -15.86
CA GLN A 58 1.24 3.59 -16.81
C GLN A 58 -0.23 3.88 -17.11
N LEU A 59 -1.03 4.19 -16.08
CA LEU A 59 -2.44 4.55 -16.27
C LEU A 59 -2.62 5.85 -17.06
N ILE A 60 -1.76 6.84 -16.82
CA ILE A 60 -1.78 8.11 -17.56
C ILE A 60 -1.41 7.87 -19.02
N GLN A 61 -0.43 7.03 -19.30
CA GLN A 61 0.01 6.74 -20.67
C GLN A 61 -1.05 5.95 -21.46
N GLU A 62 -1.67 4.94 -20.83
CA GLU A 62 -2.61 4.07 -21.52
C GLU A 62 -4.03 4.68 -21.61
N PHE A 63 -4.49 5.35 -20.55
CA PHE A 63 -5.88 5.81 -20.42
C PHE A 63 -6.02 7.32 -20.28
N GLY A 64 -4.93 8.07 -20.10
CA GLY A 64 -5.01 9.49 -19.78
C GLY A 64 -5.60 9.77 -18.39
N LEU A 65 -5.53 8.78 -17.48
CA LEU A 65 -6.12 8.86 -16.15
C LEU A 65 -5.05 8.74 -15.07
N ASN A 66 -5.15 9.58 -14.05
CA ASN A 66 -4.37 9.41 -12.83
C ASN A 66 -4.96 8.30 -11.95
N LEU A 67 -4.26 7.91 -10.89
CA LEU A 67 -4.66 6.78 -10.07
C LEU A 67 -6.02 6.99 -9.37
N ASN A 68 -6.27 8.20 -8.88
CA ASN A 68 -7.52 8.54 -8.20
C ASN A 68 -8.72 8.55 -9.15
N GLU A 69 -8.52 8.99 -10.38
CA GLU A 69 -9.52 8.93 -11.45
C GLU A 69 -9.87 7.49 -11.81
N ALA A 70 -8.85 6.65 -12.02
CA ALA A 70 -9.04 5.22 -12.30
C ALA A 70 -9.77 4.52 -11.13
N MET A 71 -9.36 4.78 -9.89
CA MET A 71 -10.03 4.27 -8.70
C MET A 71 -11.50 4.71 -8.63
N THR A 72 -11.80 5.98 -8.93
CA THR A 72 -13.17 6.51 -8.91
C THR A 72 -14.05 5.84 -9.97
N LEU A 73 -13.51 5.56 -11.16
CA LEU A 73 -14.26 4.79 -12.16
C LEU A 73 -14.52 3.37 -11.66
N CYS A 74 -13.54 2.71 -11.05
CA CYS A 74 -13.69 1.36 -10.49
C CYS A 74 -14.72 1.30 -9.36
N THR A 75 -14.83 2.31 -8.49
CA THR A 75 -15.83 2.34 -7.40
C THR A 75 -17.26 2.48 -7.91
N LEU A 76 -17.46 3.15 -9.05
CA LEU A 76 -18.79 3.40 -9.64
C LEU A 76 -19.37 2.22 -10.44
N ASN A 77 -18.79 1.02 -10.38
CA ASN A 77 -19.16 -0.19 -11.14
C ASN A 77 -20.69 -0.47 -11.25
N LYS A 78 -21.33 0.17 -12.24
CA LYS A 78 -22.77 0.21 -12.49
C LYS A 78 -23.62 0.73 -11.33
N GLN A 79 -23.01 1.49 -10.42
CA GLN A 79 -23.67 2.13 -9.30
C GLN A 79 -23.80 3.63 -9.51
N SER A 80 -24.75 4.23 -8.80
CA SER A 80 -24.95 5.67 -8.70
C SER A 80 -24.53 6.08 -7.30
N LEU A 81 -23.46 6.85 -7.16
CA LEU A 81 -22.92 7.26 -5.86
C LEU A 81 -22.91 8.78 -5.75
N CYS A 82 -23.17 9.29 -4.55
CA CYS A 82 -22.96 10.70 -4.24
C CYS A 82 -21.48 10.98 -3.93
N ALA A 83 -21.08 12.25 -3.90
CA ALA A 83 -19.67 12.62 -3.71
C ALA A 83 -19.07 12.10 -2.40
N SER A 84 -19.84 12.02 -1.32
CA SER A 84 -19.36 11.48 -0.04
C SER A 84 -19.12 9.97 -0.11
N GLU A 85 -20.00 9.22 -0.78
CA GLU A 85 -19.82 7.78 -0.99
C GLU A 85 -18.60 7.50 -1.87
N ILE A 86 -18.37 8.30 -2.91
CA ILE A 86 -17.17 8.22 -3.74
C ILE A 86 -15.91 8.51 -2.91
N ALA A 87 -15.94 9.55 -2.08
CA ALA A 87 -14.80 9.92 -1.24
C ALA A 87 -14.43 8.79 -0.27
N GLU A 88 -15.43 8.19 0.36
CA GLU A 88 -15.24 7.05 1.27
C GLU A 88 -14.69 5.83 0.53
N ALA A 89 -15.34 5.41 -0.55
CA ALA A 89 -14.96 4.21 -1.29
C ALA A 89 -13.56 4.32 -1.94
N ALA A 90 -13.19 5.51 -2.42
CA ALA A 90 -11.88 5.76 -3.02
C ALA A 90 -10.80 6.20 -1.99
N GLY A 91 -11.13 6.28 -0.69
CA GLY A 91 -10.18 6.70 0.34
C GLY A 91 -9.66 8.14 0.17
N MET A 92 -10.46 9.02 -0.43
CA MET A 92 -10.09 10.40 -0.75
C MET A 92 -10.71 11.41 0.20
N GLN A 93 -10.03 12.53 0.41
CA GLN A 93 -10.61 13.70 1.08
C GLN A 93 -11.64 14.38 0.18
N CYS A 94 -12.71 14.95 0.74
CA CYS A 94 -13.80 15.58 -0.02
C CYS A 94 -13.30 16.63 -1.05
N SER A 95 -12.28 17.42 -0.69
CA SER A 95 -11.71 18.44 -1.59
C SER A 95 -10.97 17.85 -2.79
N GLN A 96 -10.39 16.65 -2.65
CA GLN A 96 -9.77 15.90 -3.75
C GLN A 96 -10.84 15.23 -4.60
N THR A 97 -11.83 14.61 -3.95
CA THR A 97 -12.95 13.95 -4.63
C THR A 97 -13.69 14.90 -5.57
N SER A 98 -13.98 16.14 -5.13
CA SER A 98 -14.63 17.13 -5.98
C SER A 98 -13.81 17.46 -7.24
N LYS A 99 -12.47 17.53 -7.13
CA LYS A 99 -11.60 17.78 -8.28
C LYS A 99 -11.56 16.59 -9.23
N VAL A 100 -11.49 15.37 -8.69
CA VAL A 100 -11.46 14.13 -9.48
C VAL A 100 -12.78 13.95 -10.23
N ILE A 101 -13.92 14.14 -9.55
CA ILE A 101 -15.25 14.11 -10.18
C ILE A 101 -15.30 15.11 -11.32
N LYS A 102 -14.92 16.38 -11.07
CA LYS A 102 -14.95 17.42 -12.10
C LYS A 102 -14.06 17.07 -13.30
N SER A 103 -12.86 16.56 -13.06
CA SER A 103 -11.95 16.11 -14.12
C SER A 103 -12.56 14.97 -14.96
N LEU A 104 -13.19 13.99 -14.33
CA LEU A 104 -13.83 12.88 -15.02
C LEU A 104 -15.08 13.32 -15.81
N GLU A 105 -15.84 14.29 -15.32
CA GLU A 105 -16.92 14.93 -16.07
C GLU A 105 -16.39 15.68 -17.31
N ASP A 106 -15.30 16.43 -17.15
CA ASP A 106 -14.67 17.17 -18.25
C ASP A 106 -14.08 16.22 -19.31
N LYS A 107 -13.66 15.01 -18.90
CA LYS A 107 -13.28 13.90 -19.79
C LYS A 107 -14.48 13.13 -20.38
N GLY A 108 -15.72 13.47 -20.00
CA GLY A 108 -16.95 12.82 -20.47
C GLY A 108 -17.16 11.39 -19.96
N LEU A 109 -16.49 11.01 -18.86
CA LEU A 109 -16.54 9.67 -18.28
C LEU A 109 -17.61 9.54 -17.18
N LEU A 110 -17.98 10.67 -16.56
CA LEU A 110 -19.05 10.76 -15.59
C LEU A 110 -20.14 11.74 -16.02
N GLU A 111 -21.35 11.46 -15.57
CA GLU A 111 -22.48 12.39 -15.64
C GLU A 111 -23.20 12.49 -14.31
N ARG A 112 -23.88 13.62 -14.12
CA ARG A 112 -24.70 13.91 -12.93
C ARG A 112 -26.14 13.45 -13.13
N GLN A 113 -26.68 12.79 -12.13
CA GLN A 113 -28.08 12.42 -12.05
C GLN A 113 -28.71 12.96 -10.76
N LEU A 114 -29.92 13.51 -10.87
CA LEU A 114 -30.69 13.94 -9.71
C LEU A 114 -31.26 12.72 -8.98
N GLY A 115 -31.24 12.75 -7.66
CA GLY A 115 -31.82 11.71 -6.82
C GLY A 115 -33.31 11.51 -7.11
N LYS A 116 -33.74 10.24 -7.16
CA LYS A 116 -35.14 9.86 -7.43
C LYS A 116 -36.08 10.25 -6.29
N SER A 117 -35.64 10.07 -5.04
CA SER A 117 -36.45 10.36 -3.84
C SER A 117 -36.30 11.80 -3.34
N ASP A 118 -35.11 12.36 -3.48
CA ASP A 118 -34.83 13.77 -3.17
C ASP A 118 -33.99 14.37 -4.30
N LYS A 119 -34.61 15.29 -5.07
CA LYS A 119 -33.95 15.96 -6.20
C LYS A 119 -32.85 16.93 -5.77
N ARG A 120 -32.70 17.21 -4.46
CA ARG A 120 -31.57 17.99 -3.94
C ARG A 120 -30.29 17.17 -3.88
N ASN A 121 -30.41 15.84 -3.89
CA ASN A 121 -29.26 14.95 -3.87
C ASN A 121 -28.72 14.76 -5.29
N MET A 122 -27.42 14.97 -5.42
CA MET A 122 -26.68 14.77 -6.66
C MET A 122 -25.96 13.43 -6.60
N PHE A 123 -26.17 12.61 -7.62
CA PHE A 123 -25.46 11.36 -7.83
C PHE A 123 -24.62 11.44 -9.09
N PHE A 124 -23.57 10.63 -9.13
CA PHE A 124 -22.69 10.47 -10.27
C PHE A 124 -22.78 9.05 -10.78
N VAL A 125 -22.82 8.91 -12.10
CA VAL A 125 -22.81 7.61 -12.78
C VAL A 125 -21.80 7.63 -13.92
N LEU A 126 -21.36 6.44 -14.32
CA LEU A 126 -20.57 6.27 -15.53
C LEU A 126 -21.42 6.59 -16.77
N THR A 127 -20.85 7.35 -17.70
CA THR A 127 -21.38 7.44 -19.06
C THR A 127 -21.13 6.13 -19.80
N GLU A 128 -21.69 5.95 -21.00
CA GLU A 128 -21.34 4.80 -21.84
C GLU A 128 -19.83 4.74 -22.15
N THR A 129 -19.19 5.89 -22.35
CA THR A 129 -17.74 5.98 -22.53
C THR A 129 -17.01 5.63 -21.23
N GLY A 130 -17.49 6.14 -20.08
CA GLY A 130 -16.97 5.80 -18.76
C GLY A 130 -17.00 4.29 -18.48
N ASP A 131 -18.11 3.61 -18.77
CA ASP A 131 -18.26 2.16 -18.59
C ASP A 131 -17.30 1.36 -19.49
N LYS A 132 -17.09 1.79 -20.74
CA LYS A 132 -16.10 1.18 -21.64
C LYS A 132 -14.68 1.31 -21.09
N VAL A 133 -14.29 2.51 -20.68
CA VAL A 133 -12.96 2.79 -20.11
C VAL A 133 -12.77 2.02 -18.81
N GLN A 134 -13.77 1.98 -17.93
CA GLN A 134 -13.71 1.21 -16.69
C GLN A 134 -13.47 -0.28 -16.93
N LYS A 135 -14.14 -0.88 -17.93
CA LYS A 135 -13.92 -2.27 -18.32
C LYS A 135 -12.51 -2.52 -18.84
N GLN A 136 -11.97 -1.59 -19.63
CA GLN A 136 -10.59 -1.66 -20.11
C GLN A 136 -9.59 -1.60 -18.96
N ILE A 137 -9.77 -0.68 -18.01
CA ILE A 137 -8.92 -0.57 -16.81
C ILE A 137 -8.97 -1.85 -15.97
N THR A 138 -10.17 -2.38 -15.73
CA THR A 138 -10.35 -3.61 -14.93
C THR A 138 -9.66 -4.81 -15.56
N GLY A 139 -9.60 -4.86 -16.89
CA GLY A 139 -8.88 -5.91 -17.63
C GLY A 139 -7.41 -5.60 -17.90
N TYR A 140 -6.92 -4.42 -17.53
CA TYR A 140 -5.57 -3.98 -17.85
C TYR A 140 -4.54 -4.61 -16.92
N GLN A 141 -3.51 -5.22 -17.52
CA GLN A 141 -2.42 -5.81 -16.77
C GLN A 141 -1.35 -4.76 -16.47
N LEU A 142 -1.49 -4.11 -15.32
CA LEU A 142 -0.47 -3.21 -14.78
C LEU A 142 0.85 -3.95 -14.58
N CYS A 143 1.95 -3.37 -15.06
CA CYS A 143 3.28 -3.82 -14.69
C CYS A 143 3.56 -3.34 -13.26
N VAL A 144 3.16 -4.16 -12.28
CA VAL A 144 3.30 -3.83 -10.86
C VAL A 144 4.76 -4.01 -10.43
N PRO A 145 5.42 -3.00 -9.85
CA PRO A 145 6.78 -3.14 -9.33
C PRO A 145 6.87 -4.19 -8.22
N GLU A 146 8.00 -4.90 -8.11
CA GLU A 146 8.20 -6.03 -7.17
C GLU A 146 7.82 -5.71 -5.72
N ILE A 147 8.11 -4.50 -5.25
CA ILE A 147 7.79 -4.08 -3.87
C ILE A 147 6.28 -4.06 -3.59
N LEU A 148 5.45 -3.84 -4.61
CA LEU A 148 3.99 -3.85 -4.50
C LEU A 148 3.39 -5.23 -4.77
N LYS A 149 4.08 -6.11 -5.50
CA LYS A 149 3.62 -7.50 -5.74
C LYS A 149 3.46 -8.31 -4.46
N LEU A 150 4.13 -7.92 -3.38
CA LEU A 150 3.98 -8.56 -2.06
C LEU A 150 2.66 -8.20 -1.36
N LEU A 151 1.89 -7.23 -1.90
CA LEU A 151 0.67 -6.69 -1.30
C LEU A 151 -0.62 -7.11 -2.04
N ILE A 152 -0.51 -7.71 -3.23
CA ILE A 152 -1.61 -8.10 -4.11
C ILE A 152 -1.50 -9.57 -4.48
#